data_AF-A0A8K0UA05-F1
#
_entry.id   AF-A0A8K0UA05-F1
#
_cell.length_a   1.000
_cell.length_b   1.000
_cell.length_c   1.000
_cell.angle_alpha   90.00
_cell.angle_beta   90.00
_cell.angle_gamma   90.00
#
_symmetry.space_group_name_H-M   'P 1'
#
loop_
_entity.id
_entity.type
_entity.pdbx_description
1 polymer ?
#
loop_
_entity_poly.entity_id
_entity_poly.type
_entity_poly.pdbx_seq_one_letter_code
_entity_poly.pdbx_strand_id
1 'polypeptide(L)'
;MTAFRTKMRTETLVLDMTAQNDLKQLEEKIQLAKDLAMMLRRNVVQAQRVEGNSGEAWNLRFTKDTELGDNNSIKNPPPMQSSRRAGKGDQEEVRITDPAVPPEKTAPRNFSALKKAHRERKVPELREEDLEESFVRGSGPGGQSINKTSNNVQLLHKPTGIRVACQETRSLQTNRMLARRIILEKLDRLHNPGLSKGELQRAKQRERERQRRKKARKKAKQKEALDGQ
;
A
#
# COMPACT_ATOMS: atom_id res chain seq x y z
N MET A 1 -3.84 -26.89 12.07
CA MET A 1 -5.25 -27.37 12.01
C MET A 1 -6.08 -27.00 13.25
N THR A 2 -5.49 -26.90 14.46
CA THR A 2 -6.23 -26.57 15.69
C THR A 2 -6.76 -25.14 15.70
N ALA A 3 -5.93 -24.16 15.32
CA ALA A 3 -6.28 -22.72 15.33
C ALA A 3 -7.46 -22.34 14.42
N PHE A 4 -7.58 -22.96 13.24
CA PHE A 4 -8.71 -22.72 12.34
C PHE A 4 -10.00 -23.37 12.85
N ARG A 5 -9.90 -24.56 13.43
CA ARG A 5 -11.04 -25.26 14.05
C ARG A 5 -11.56 -24.51 15.28
N THR A 6 -10.68 -23.94 16.11
CA THR A 6 -11.08 -23.09 17.23
C THR A 6 -11.70 -21.79 16.72
N LYS A 7 -11.13 -21.14 15.70
CA LYS A 7 -11.71 -19.92 15.12
C LYS A 7 -13.11 -20.14 14.54
N MET A 8 -13.30 -21.23 13.79
CA MET A 8 -14.63 -21.61 13.27
C MET A 8 -15.59 -21.95 14.40
N ARG A 9 -15.16 -22.68 15.44
CA ARG A 9 -16.00 -22.95 16.62
C ARG A 9 -16.40 -21.66 17.33
N THR A 10 -15.48 -20.72 17.51
CA THR A 10 -15.77 -19.45 18.18
C THR A 10 -16.67 -18.57 17.34
N GLU A 11 -16.48 -18.49 16.02
CA GLU A 11 -17.31 -17.66 15.14
C GLU A 11 -18.69 -18.28 14.86
N THR A 12 -18.84 -19.61 14.94
CA THR A 12 -20.13 -20.30 14.74
C THR A 12 -20.94 -20.46 16.03
N LEU A 13 -20.31 -20.48 17.21
CA LEU A 13 -21.00 -20.59 18.51
C LEU A 13 -21.38 -19.25 19.14
N VAL A 14 -21.05 -18.11 18.54
CA VAL A 14 -21.75 -16.85 18.87
C VAL A 14 -23.15 -16.91 18.25
N LEU A 15 -23.99 -17.77 18.84
CA LEU A 15 -25.43 -17.66 18.71
C LEU A 15 -25.81 -16.47 19.59
N ASP A 16 -25.98 -15.32 18.96
CA ASP A 16 -26.67 -14.19 19.58
C ASP A 16 -28.02 -14.70 20.10
N MET A 17 -28.12 -14.89 21.42
CA MET A 17 -29.36 -15.28 22.11
C MET A 17 -30.44 -14.18 22.04
N THR A 18 -30.21 -13.13 21.24
CA THR A 18 -31.09 -11.99 21.00
C THR A 18 -31.74 -12.00 19.61
N ALA A 19 -31.35 -12.91 18.72
CA ALA A 19 -32.00 -13.06 17.43
C ALA A 19 -33.25 -13.95 17.56
N GLN A 20 -34.34 -13.36 18.06
CA GLN A 20 -35.66 -13.95 17.88
C GLN A 20 -36.00 -14.04 16.38
N ASN A 21 -35.78 -15.24 15.83
CA ASN A 21 -36.66 -15.95 14.89
C ASN A 21 -37.07 -15.28 13.57
N ASP A 22 -36.11 -14.96 12.69
CA ASP A 22 -36.36 -15.06 11.25
C ASP A 22 -36.03 -16.48 10.79
N LEU A 23 -37.04 -17.36 10.72
CA LEU A 23 -36.91 -18.77 10.29
C LEU A 23 -36.14 -18.90 8.96
N LYS A 24 -36.34 -17.95 8.04
CA LYS A 24 -35.65 -17.91 6.74
C LYS A 24 -34.13 -17.71 6.89
N GLN A 25 -33.69 -16.83 7.78
CA GLN A 25 -32.25 -16.60 8.00
C GLN A 25 -31.58 -17.80 8.65
N LEU A 26 -32.29 -18.52 9.51
CA LEU A 26 -31.85 -19.80 10.08
C LEU A 26 -31.71 -20.86 8.99
N GLU A 27 -32.70 -21.00 8.12
CA GLU A 27 -32.66 -21.92 6.97
C GLU A 27 -31.49 -21.61 6.02
N GLU A 28 -31.28 -20.34 5.68
CA GLU A 28 -30.17 -19.88 4.83
C GLU A 28 -28.80 -20.19 5.47
N LYS A 29 -28.65 -19.94 6.77
CA LYS A 29 -27.41 -20.26 7.49
C LYS A 29 -27.16 -21.77 7.56
N ILE A 30 -28.20 -22.57 7.78
CA ILE A 30 -28.12 -24.03 7.76
C ILE A 30 -27.68 -24.52 6.37
N GLN A 31 -28.24 -23.95 5.30
CA GLN A 31 -27.90 -24.31 3.93
C GLN A 31 -26.45 -23.95 3.59
N LEU A 32 -26.02 -22.73 3.93
CA LEU A 32 -24.63 -22.29 3.76
C LEU A 32 -23.64 -23.19 4.50
N ALA A 33 -23.97 -23.59 5.72
CA ALA A 33 -23.14 -24.51 6.50
C ALA A 33 -23.02 -25.89 5.84
N LYS A 34 -24.10 -26.40 5.23
CA LYS A 34 -24.08 -27.66 4.46
C LYS A 34 -23.21 -27.54 3.21
N ASP A 35 -23.32 -26.43 2.46
CA ASP A 35 -22.53 -26.20 1.25
C ASP A 35 -21.05 -26.07 1.54
N LEU A 36 -20.69 -25.31 2.60
CA LEU A 36 -19.32 -25.23 3.10
C LEU A 36 -18.79 -26.61 3.53
N ALA A 37 -19.61 -27.41 4.22
CA ALA A 37 -19.22 -28.76 4.62
C ALA A 37 -18.98 -29.68 3.41
N MET A 38 -19.81 -29.59 2.36
CA MET A 38 -19.61 -30.33 1.11
C MET A 38 -18.33 -29.89 0.39
N MET A 39 -18.10 -28.58 0.26
CA MET A 39 -16.88 -28.03 -0.36
C MET A 39 -15.61 -28.50 0.37
N LEU A 40 -15.62 -28.46 1.70
CA LEU A 40 -14.47 -28.89 2.50
C LEU A 40 -14.23 -30.40 2.40
N ARG A 41 -15.28 -31.23 2.30
CA ARG A 41 -15.14 -32.68 2.08
C ARG A 41 -14.55 -33.00 0.71
N ARG A 42 -14.96 -32.27 -0.33
CA ARG A 42 -14.43 -32.42 -1.68
C ARG A 42 -12.95 -32.04 -1.79
N ASN A 43 -12.57 -30.92 -1.16
CA ASN A 43 -11.25 -30.29 -1.41
C ASN A 43 -10.16 -30.63 -0.39
N VAL A 44 -10.48 -31.25 0.75
CA VAL A 44 -9.46 -31.59 1.76
C VAL A 44 -8.88 -32.97 1.50
N VAL A 45 -7.74 -33.00 0.83
CA VAL A 45 -6.90 -34.20 0.75
C VAL A 45 -6.11 -34.34 2.05
N GLN A 46 -6.33 -35.43 2.79
CA GLN A 46 -5.59 -35.72 4.02
C GLN A 46 -4.33 -36.52 3.66
N ALA A 47 -3.16 -35.95 3.85
CA ALA A 47 -1.91 -36.70 3.76
C ALA A 47 -1.67 -37.41 5.11
N GLN A 48 -1.55 -38.74 5.08
CA GLN A 48 -1.15 -39.56 6.22
C GLN A 48 0.32 -39.94 6.04
N ARG A 49 1.17 -39.56 7.00
CA ARG A 49 2.58 -39.95 7.02
C ARG A 49 2.66 -41.47 7.23
N VAL A 50 3.35 -42.17 6.33
CA VAL A 50 3.65 -43.59 6.44
C VAL A 50 5.11 -43.70 6.82
N GLU A 51 5.39 -44.21 8.02
CA GLU A 51 6.76 -44.46 8.45
C GLU A 51 7.31 -45.71 7.75
N GLY A 52 8.10 -45.49 6.70
CA GLY A 52 8.89 -46.52 6.05
C GLY A 52 10.38 -46.32 6.37
N ASN A 53 11.14 -47.41 6.36
CA ASN A 53 12.56 -47.46 6.79
C ASN A 53 13.55 -46.65 5.91
N SER A 54 13.08 -46.00 4.84
CA SER A 54 13.90 -45.18 3.94
C SER A 54 13.10 -44.01 3.37
N GLY A 55 13.06 -42.91 4.12
CA GLY A 55 12.50 -41.62 3.68
C GLY A 55 11.03 -41.37 4.07
N GLU A 56 10.67 -40.09 4.20
CA GLU A 56 9.32 -39.64 4.55
C GLU A 56 8.35 -39.91 3.39
N ALA A 57 7.69 -41.07 3.40
CA ALA A 57 6.61 -41.38 2.48
C ALA A 57 5.28 -40.84 3.02
N TRP A 58 4.53 -40.11 2.19
CA TRP A 58 3.21 -39.59 2.53
C TRP A 58 2.17 -40.24 1.63
N ASN A 59 1.15 -40.87 2.22
CA ASN A 59 0.04 -41.45 1.48
C ASN A 59 -1.16 -40.51 1.52
N LEU A 60 -1.70 -40.16 0.36
CA LEU A 60 -2.86 -39.27 0.25
C LEU A 60 -4.14 -40.10 0.37
N ARG A 61 -4.94 -39.81 1.39
CA ARG A 61 -6.22 -40.49 1.59
C ARG A 61 -7.30 -39.78 0.77
N PHE A 62 -7.79 -40.45 -0.27
CA PHE A 62 -8.95 -40.02 -1.05
C PHE A 62 -10.24 -40.49 -0.38
N THR A 63 -11.25 -39.63 -0.30
CA THR A 63 -12.60 -39.99 0.15
C THR A 63 -13.53 -40.11 -1.05
N LYS A 64 -14.70 -40.75 -0.88
CA LYS A 64 -15.68 -40.96 -1.97
C LYS A 64 -16.14 -39.64 -2.63
N ASP A 65 -16.05 -38.54 -1.90
CA ASP A 65 -16.46 -37.20 -2.33
C ASP A 65 -15.28 -36.39 -2.93
N THR A 66 -14.06 -36.93 -2.98
CA THR A 66 -12.89 -36.21 -3.50
C THR A 66 -12.86 -36.26 -5.02
N GLU A 67 -13.33 -35.20 -5.68
CA GLU A 67 -13.22 -35.04 -7.14
C GLU A 67 -11.78 -34.63 -7.50
N LEU A 68 -11.05 -35.46 -8.24
CA LEU A 68 -9.80 -35.04 -8.89
C LEU A 68 -10.19 -34.10 -10.04
N GLY A 69 -9.93 -32.80 -9.89
CA GLY A 69 -10.16 -31.85 -10.98
C GLY A 69 -9.39 -32.25 -12.24
N ASP A 70 -10.05 -32.21 -13.39
CA ASP A 70 -9.42 -32.42 -14.69
C ASP A 70 -8.34 -31.36 -14.92
N ASN A 71 -7.08 -31.77 -14.81
CA ASN A 71 -5.91 -30.90 -14.76
C ASN A 71 -5.50 -30.32 -16.14
N ASN A 72 -6.47 -30.14 -17.04
CA ASN A 72 -6.25 -29.73 -18.42
C ASN A 72 -6.04 -28.22 -18.57
N SER A 73 -6.52 -27.39 -17.63
CA SER A 73 -6.37 -25.93 -17.69
C SER A 73 -4.95 -25.43 -17.37
N ILE A 74 -4.09 -26.25 -16.74
CA ILE A 74 -2.72 -25.85 -16.36
C ILE A 74 -1.72 -26.08 -17.50
N LYS A 75 -2.00 -27.03 -18.40
CA LYS A 75 -1.06 -27.41 -19.48
C LYS A 75 -1.06 -26.43 -20.66
N ASN A 76 -2.21 -25.84 -20.96
CA ASN A 76 -2.35 -24.88 -22.07
C ASN A 76 -3.04 -23.60 -21.56
N PRO A 77 -2.34 -22.70 -20.85
CA PRO A 77 -2.92 -21.42 -20.48
C PRO A 77 -3.26 -20.65 -21.77
N PRO A 78 -4.42 -19.99 -21.85
CA PRO A 78 -4.72 -19.10 -22.97
C PRO A 78 -3.61 -18.05 -23.06
N PRO A 79 -3.16 -17.67 -24.28
CA PRO A 79 -2.10 -16.70 -24.44
C PRO A 79 -2.54 -15.39 -23.79
N MET A 80 -1.82 -14.98 -22.73
CA MET A 80 -2.06 -13.69 -22.08
C MET A 80 -1.93 -12.59 -23.13
N GLN A 81 -2.98 -11.78 -23.29
CA GLN A 81 -2.91 -10.60 -24.15
C GLN A 81 -1.80 -9.68 -23.65
N SER A 82 -0.74 -9.54 -24.45
CA SER A 82 0.39 -8.70 -24.06
C SER A 82 -0.08 -7.24 -23.98
N SER A 83 0.09 -6.61 -22.82
CA SER A 83 -0.21 -5.19 -22.60
C SER A 83 0.71 -4.22 -23.37
N ARG A 84 1.47 -4.71 -24.35
CA ARG A 84 2.39 -3.89 -25.16
C ARG A 84 1.76 -3.29 -26.41
N ARG A 85 0.49 -3.62 -26.71
CA ARG A 85 -0.30 -2.96 -27.76
C ARG A 85 -1.73 -2.71 -27.28
N ALA A 86 -1.89 -1.72 -26.40
CA ALA A 86 -3.17 -1.09 -26.15
C ALA A 86 -2.92 0.42 -25.98
N GLY A 87 -2.58 1.06 -27.11
CA GLY A 87 -2.73 2.50 -27.23
C GLY A 87 -4.19 2.78 -27.57
N LYS A 88 -4.89 3.44 -26.65
CA LYS A 88 -6.17 4.13 -26.85
C LYS A 88 -7.39 3.22 -27.08
N GLY A 89 -8.00 2.83 -25.97
CA GLY A 89 -9.38 2.35 -25.89
C GLY A 89 -9.77 2.41 -24.42
N ASP A 90 -10.85 3.11 -24.11
CA ASP A 90 -11.43 3.16 -22.77
C ASP A 90 -11.68 1.74 -22.29
N GLN A 91 -10.91 1.29 -21.30
CA GLN A 91 -11.15 0.04 -20.61
C GLN A 91 -11.88 0.37 -19.31
N GLU A 92 -13.20 0.16 -19.32
CA GLU A 92 -13.99 -0.08 -18.13
C GLU A 92 -13.40 -1.31 -17.42
N GLU A 93 -12.49 -1.08 -16.47
CA GLU A 93 -12.12 -2.10 -15.50
C GLU A 93 -13.34 -2.33 -14.60
N VAL A 94 -14.06 -3.43 -14.81
CA VAL A 94 -15.01 -3.98 -13.83
C VAL A 94 -14.19 -4.46 -12.64
N ARG A 95 -13.86 -3.53 -11.74
CA ARG A 95 -13.45 -3.87 -10.39
C ARG A 95 -14.73 -4.08 -9.59
N ILE A 96 -14.83 -5.22 -8.93
CA ILE A 96 -15.78 -5.41 -7.82
C ILE A 96 -15.23 -4.52 -6.69
N THR A 97 -15.50 -3.21 -6.77
CA THR A 97 -15.31 -2.26 -5.68
C THR A 97 -16.65 -2.10 -5.00
N ASP A 98 -16.66 -2.15 -3.67
CA ASP A 98 -17.80 -1.71 -2.86
C ASP A 98 -18.34 -0.38 -3.41
N PRO A 99 -19.67 -0.21 -3.55
CA PRO A 99 -20.28 0.87 -4.33
C PRO A 99 -20.19 2.27 -3.71
N ALA A 100 -19.26 2.53 -2.77
CA ALA A 100 -19.22 3.76 -1.99
C ALA A 100 -17.86 4.48 -1.92
N VAL A 101 -16.79 3.96 -2.55
CA VAL A 101 -15.48 4.66 -2.55
C VAL A 101 -15.28 5.33 -3.91
N PRO A 102 -15.35 6.67 -4.01
CA PRO A 102 -15.00 7.39 -5.24
C PRO A 102 -13.60 7.00 -5.69
N PRO A 103 -13.31 6.93 -7.00
CA PRO A 103 -11.97 6.63 -7.46
C PRO A 103 -11.02 7.71 -6.92
N GLU A 104 -10.20 7.35 -5.93
CA GLU A 104 -9.14 8.22 -5.46
C GLU A 104 -8.31 8.63 -6.68
N LYS A 105 -8.11 9.93 -6.87
CA LYS A 105 -7.32 10.46 -7.98
C LYS A 105 -5.88 9.98 -7.83
N THR A 106 -5.58 8.78 -8.32
CA THR A 106 -4.26 8.17 -8.21
C THR A 106 -3.28 8.94 -9.07
N ALA A 107 -2.18 9.40 -8.49
CA ALA A 107 -1.19 10.17 -9.22
C ALA A 107 -0.64 9.41 -10.44
N PRO A 108 -0.40 10.12 -11.55
CA PRO A 108 0.00 9.49 -12.81
C PRO A 108 1.35 8.77 -12.72
N ARG A 109 1.41 7.55 -13.29
CA ARG A 109 2.59 6.66 -13.26
C ARG A 109 3.81 7.19 -14.02
N ASN A 110 3.59 8.00 -15.07
CA ASN A 110 4.66 8.49 -15.95
C ASN A 110 5.13 9.89 -15.54
N PHE A 111 6.45 10.15 -15.60
CA PHE A 111 7.02 11.45 -15.21
C PHE A 111 6.49 12.63 -16.03
N SER A 112 6.23 12.45 -17.33
CA SER A 112 5.66 13.49 -18.19
C SER A 112 4.25 13.88 -17.76
N ALA A 113 3.40 12.90 -17.48
CA ALA A 113 2.05 13.11 -16.99
C ALA A 113 2.05 13.71 -15.57
N LEU A 114 2.94 13.24 -14.68
CA LEU A 114 3.15 13.82 -13.36
C LEU A 114 3.57 15.29 -13.42
N LYS A 115 4.47 15.64 -14.35
CA LYS A 115 4.91 17.02 -14.55
C LYS A 115 3.77 17.92 -15.04
N LYS A 116 2.88 17.41 -15.91
CA LYS A 116 1.71 18.14 -16.39
C LYS A 116 0.73 18.37 -15.24
N ALA A 117 0.33 17.29 -14.55
CA ALA A 117 -0.61 17.37 -13.44
C ALA A 117 -0.08 18.24 -12.28
N HIS A 118 1.24 18.22 -12.02
CA HIS A 118 1.86 19.09 -11.02
C HIS A 118 1.72 20.59 -11.34
N ARG A 119 1.64 20.96 -12.62
CA ARG A 119 1.43 22.35 -13.03
C ARG A 119 0.01 22.84 -12.69
N GLU A 120 -0.94 21.92 -12.71
CA GLU A 120 -2.37 22.18 -12.44
C GLU A 120 -2.71 22.07 -10.94
N ARG A 121 -1.72 21.88 -10.06
CA ARG A 121 -1.95 21.72 -8.61
C ARG A 121 -2.48 23.01 -7.98
N LYS A 122 -3.28 22.87 -6.91
CA LYS A 122 -3.69 24.00 -6.07
C LYS A 122 -2.58 24.33 -5.08
N VAL A 123 -1.98 25.51 -5.18
CA VAL A 123 -0.98 25.97 -4.20
C VAL A 123 -1.74 26.44 -2.96
N PRO A 124 -1.51 25.85 -1.77
CA PRO A 124 -2.12 26.35 -0.54
C PRO A 124 -1.52 27.71 -0.18
N GLU A 125 -2.39 28.69 0.10
CA GLU A 125 -1.97 29.95 0.68
C GLU A 125 -1.90 29.78 2.20
N LEU A 126 -0.79 30.22 2.80
CA LEU A 126 -0.58 30.15 4.24
C LEU A 126 -0.74 31.56 4.80
N ARG A 127 -1.83 31.80 5.52
CA ARG A 127 -2.06 33.08 6.21
C ARG A 127 -1.45 33.02 7.60
N GLU A 128 -0.89 34.14 8.05
CA GLU A 128 -0.25 34.21 9.37
C GLU A 128 -1.26 34.12 10.52
N GLU A 129 -2.52 34.52 10.28
CA GLU A 129 -3.63 34.44 11.24
C GLU A 129 -4.02 33.00 11.63
N ASP A 130 -3.82 32.05 10.72
CA ASP A 130 -4.15 30.64 10.91
C ASP A 130 -3.05 29.85 11.64
N LEU A 131 -1.93 30.51 11.96
CA LEU A 131 -0.76 29.91 12.58
C LEU A 131 -0.68 30.27 14.07
N GLU A 132 -0.63 29.25 14.90
CA GLU A 132 -0.20 29.38 16.28
C GLU A 132 1.30 29.06 16.37
N GLU A 133 2.09 30.05 16.78
CA GLU A 133 3.53 29.91 16.99
C GLU A 133 3.84 29.79 18.48
N SER A 134 4.62 28.77 18.87
CA SER A 134 5.14 28.62 20.22
C SER A 134 6.63 28.30 20.21
N PHE A 135 7.34 28.81 21.23
CA PHE A 135 8.79 28.68 21.34
C PHE A 135 9.13 27.84 22.55
N VAL A 136 9.85 26.75 22.32
CA VAL A 136 10.25 25.80 23.35
C VAL A 136 11.77 25.76 23.43
N ARG A 137 12.29 25.39 24.60
CA ARG A 137 13.73 25.07 24.73
C ARG A 137 14.01 23.78 23.97
N GLY A 138 15.15 23.74 23.29
CA GLY A 138 15.53 22.53 22.56
C GLY A 138 15.75 21.37 23.52
N SER A 139 15.29 20.17 23.14
CA SER A 139 15.50 18.94 23.91
C SER A 139 16.46 18.03 23.15
N GLY A 140 17.56 17.62 23.76
CA GLY A 140 18.49 16.65 23.18
C GLY A 140 19.88 16.71 23.81
N PRO A 141 20.78 15.78 23.44
CA PRO A 141 22.19 15.80 23.81
C PRO A 141 22.88 16.99 23.12
N GLY A 142 22.63 18.17 23.64
CA GLY A 142 23.08 19.44 23.10
C GLY A 142 23.95 20.19 24.11
N GLY A 143 24.90 20.97 23.61
CA GLY A 143 25.71 21.85 24.46
C GLY A 143 24.88 22.94 25.14
N GLN A 144 25.54 23.79 25.95
CA GLN A 144 24.90 24.83 26.76
C GLN A 144 23.94 25.75 25.99
N SER A 145 24.19 25.97 24.69
CA SER A 145 23.37 26.84 23.84
C SER A 145 21.94 26.32 23.65
N ILE A 146 21.75 24.99 23.58
CA ILE A 146 20.46 24.35 23.30
C ILE A 146 19.52 24.39 24.51
N ASN A 147 20.06 24.18 25.71
CA ASN A 147 19.27 24.18 26.95
C ASN A 147 18.93 25.59 27.44
N LYS A 148 19.77 26.59 27.11
CA LYS A 148 19.57 27.98 27.54
C LYS A 148 18.63 28.76 26.62
N THR A 149 18.69 28.52 25.31
CA THR A 149 17.96 29.32 24.31
C THR A 149 16.66 28.63 23.89
N SER A 150 15.55 29.36 23.90
CA SER A 150 14.25 28.89 23.36
C SER A 150 14.18 29.10 21.84
N ASN A 151 15.02 28.36 21.08
CA ASN A 151 15.10 28.47 19.62
C ASN A 151 14.33 27.37 18.86
N ASN A 152 13.71 26.41 19.56
CA ASN A 152 12.86 25.40 18.94
C ASN A 152 11.49 26.02 18.66
N VAL A 153 11.15 26.13 17.37
CA VAL A 153 9.89 26.72 16.92
C VAL A 153 8.88 25.60 16.68
N GLN A 154 7.75 25.67 17.36
CA GLN A 154 6.60 24.82 17.11
C GLN A 154 5.52 25.66 16.43
N LEU A 155 5.06 25.21 15.26
CA LEU A 155 3.97 25.81 14.51
C LEU A 155 2.79 24.85 14.47
N LEU A 156 1.60 25.37 14.78
CA LEU A 156 0.33 24.69 14.60
C LEU A 156 -0.51 25.46 13.58
N HIS A 157 -0.94 24.78 12.52
CA HIS A 157 -1.93 25.33 11.60
C HIS A 157 -3.33 24.95 12.10
N LYS A 158 -4.08 25.93 12.61
CA LYS A 158 -5.38 25.73 13.26
C LYS A 158 -6.40 24.99 12.39
N PRO A 159 -6.64 25.36 11.11
CA PRO A 159 -7.74 24.76 10.35
C PRO A 159 -7.47 23.31 9.93
N THR A 160 -6.20 22.90 9.80
CA THR A 160 -5.86 21.50 9.44
C THR A 160 -5.32 20.68 10.61
N GLY A 161 -5.08 21.29 11.77
CA GLY A 161 -4.48 20.62 12.94
C GLY A 161 -3.04 20.13 12.74
N ILE A 162 -2.34 20.58 11.69
CA ILE A 162 -0.97 20.11 11.39
C ILE A 162 0.01 20.81 12.33
N ARG A 163 0.76 20.02 13.09
CA ARG A 163 1.88 20.50 13.93
C ARG A 163 3.23 20.22 13.27
N VAL A 164 4.13 21.19 13.38
CA VAL A 164 5.53 21.09 12.92
C VAL A 164 6.43 21.65 14.01
N ALA A 165 7.48 20.92 14.36
CA ALA A 165 8.57 21.43 15.19
C ALA A 165 9.83 21.55 14.32
N CYS A 166 10.59 22.62 14.48
CA CYS A 166 11.84 22.84 13.76
C CYS A 166 12.93 23.39 14.71
N GLN A 167 14.05 22.68 14.76
CA GLN A 167 15.24 23.05 15.52
C GLN A 167 16.48 22.67 14.71
N GLU A 168 16.70 23.36 13.59
CA GLU A 168 17.80 23.04 12.66
C GLU A 168 19.02 23.95 12.87
N THR A 169 18.80 25.21 13.21
CA THR A 169 19.86 26.19 13.43
C THR A 169 19.79 26.81 14.83
N ARG A 170 20.87 27.50 15.23
CA ARG A 170 20.88 28.26 16.50
C ARG A 170 19.98 29.51 16.48
N SER A 171 19.62 30.00 15.30
CA SER A 171 18.87 31.26 15.11
C SER A 171 17.36 31.01 15.08
N LEU A 172 16.63 31.74 15.93
CA LEU A 172 15.16 31.67 16.00
C LEU A 172 14.50 32.03 14.66
N GLN A 173 14.94 33.12 14.04
CA GLN A 173 14.34 33.63 12.80
C GLN A 173 14.50 32.64 11.64
N THR A 174 15.68 32.01 11.55
CA THR A 174 15.94 30.98 10.54
C THR A 174 15.06 29.76 10.78
N ASN A 175 14.93 29.31 12.04
CA ASN A 175 14.04 28.20 12.38
C ASN A 175 12.56 28.52 12.11
N ARG A 176 12.12 29.77 12.32
CA ARG A 176 10.76 30.23 11.98
C ARG A 176 10.48 30.14 10.48
N MET A 177 11.40 30.62 9.64
CA MET A 177 11.29 30.50 8.19
C MET A 177 11.27 29.02 7.72
N LEU A 178 12.12 28.18 8.31
CA LEU A 178 12.18 26.76 8.00
C LEU A 178 10.90 26.03 8.42
N ALA A 179 10.38 26.31 9.61
CA ALA A 179 9.12 25.74 10.09
C ALA A 179 7.95 26.10 9.16
N ARG A 180 7.87 27.37 8.71
CA ARG A 180 6.86 27.82 7.72
C ARG A 180 7.00 27.11 6.38
N ARG A 181 8.23 26.85 5.93
CA ARG A 181 8.47 26.06 4.70
C ARG A 181 8.01 24.61 4.85
N ILE A 182 8.27 24.00 6.00
CA ILE A 182 7.90 22.59 6.27
C ILE A 182 6.37 22.47 6.38
N ILE A 183 5.70 23.39 7.05
CA ILE A 183 4.24 23.34 7.18
C ILE A 183 3.56 23.50 5.82
N LEU A 184 4.07 24.39 4.97
CA LEU A 184 3.59 24.56 3.60
C LEU A 184 3.77 23.29 2.76
N GLU A 185 4.90 22.57 2.92
CA GLU A 185 5.11 21.30 2.24
C GLU A 185 4.15 20.21 2.73
N LYS A 186 3.87 20.13 4.04
CA LYS A 186 2.87 19.22 4.58
C LYS A 186 1.46 19.54 4.08
N LEU A 187 1.12 20.83 4.00
CA LEU A 187 -0.16 21.31 3.50
C LEU A 187 -0.32 20.99 2.00
N ASP A 188 0.74 21.16 1.20
CA ASP A 188 0.75 20.77 -0.23
C ASP A 188 0.50 19.27 -0.42
N ARG A 189 1.07 18.42 0.44
CA ARG A 189 0.81 16.97 0.41
C ARG A 189 -0.62 16.60 0.77
N LEU A 190 -1.24 17.34 1.70
CA LEU A 190 -2.63 17.12 2.10
C LEU A 190 -3.60 17.52 1.00
N HIS A 191 -3.40 18.69 0.38
CA HIS A 191 -4.29 19.18 -0.69
C HIS A 191 -4.07 18.46 -2.02
N ASN A 192 -2.86 18.03 -2.33
CA ASN A 192 -2.48 17.44 -3.62
C ASN A 192 -1.81 16.06 -3.43
N PRO A 193 -2.58 15.00 -3.09
CA PRO A 193 -2.00 13.68 -2.88
C PRO A 193 -1.33 13.16 -4.16
N GLY A 194 -0.06 12.75 -4.05
CA GLY A 194 0.72 12.21 -5.17
C GLY A 194 1.23 13.26 -6.19
N LEU A 195 0.91 14.54 -5.98
CA LEU A 195 1.28 15.66 -6.85
C LEU A 195 2.18 16.68 -6.14
N SER A 196 2.63 16.38 -4.92
CA SER A 196 3.41 17.33 -4.13
C SER A 196 4.77 17.63 -4.75
N LYS A 197 5.34 18.80 -4.42
CA LYS A 197 6.69 19.21 -4.86
C LYS A 197 7.76 18.17 -4.54
N GLY A 198 7.72 17.56 -3.35
CA GLY A 198 8.69 16.54 -2.95
C GLY A 198 8.61 15.28 -3.79
N GLU A 199 7.40 14.86 -4.17
CA GLU A 199 7.18 13.66 -4.98
C GLU A 199 7.63 13.88 -6.43
N LEU A 200 7.38 15.06 -6.99
CA LEU A 200 7.88 15.42 -8.31
C LEU A 200 9.43 15.40 -8.34
N GLN A 201 10.09 15.91 -7.30
CA GLN A 201 11.55 15.88 -7.20
C GLN A 201 12.08 14.45 -7.12
N ARG A 202 11.45 13.59 -6.30
CA ARG A 202 11.76 12.16 -6.22
C ARG A 202 11.57 11.46 -7.57
N ALA A 203 10.47 11.72 -8.25
CA ALA A 203 10.20 11.17 -9.58
C ALA A 203 11.22 11.63 -10.63
N LYS A 204 11.62 12.91 -10.59
CA LYS A 204 12.68 13.46 -11.45
C LYS A 204 14.02 12.79 -11.20
N GLN A 205 14.36 12.53 -9.94
CA GLN A 205 15.61 11.85 -9.57
C GLN A 205 15.61 10.39 -10.05
N ARG A 206 14.51 9.65 -9.84
CA ARG A 206 14.33 8.28 -10.36
C ARG A 206 14.48 8.22 -11.89
N GLU A 207 13.89 9.18 -12.60
CA GLU A 207 13.98 9.23 -14.06
C GLU A 207 15.42 9.53 -14.54
N ARG A 208 16.12 10.47 -13.89
CA ARG A 208 17.54 10.74 -14.15
C ARG A 208 18.42 9.52 -13.92
N GLU A 209 18.21 8.81 -12.82
CA GLU A 209 18.94 7.59 -12.49
C GLU A 209 18.67 6.48 -13.49
N ARG A 210 17.41 6.27 -13.88
CA ARG A 210 17.02 5.31 -14.93
C ARG A 210 17.73 5.60 -16.25
N GLN A 211 17.82 6.87 -16.65
CA GLN A 211 18.53 7.27 -17.87
C GLN A 211 20.03 7.01 -17.77
N ARG A 212 20.66 7.34 -16.63
CA ARG A 212 22.08 7.04 -16.37
C ARG A 212 22.34 5.54 -16.46
N ARG A 213 21.51 4.71 -15.81
CA ARG A 213 21.63 3.24 -15.85
C ARG A 213 21.48 2.68 -17.27
N LYS A 214 20.54 3.19 -18.05
CA LYS A 214 20.37 2.81 -19.47
C LYS A 214 21.60 3.15 -20.31
N LYS A 215 22.15 4.36 -20.16
CA LYS A 215 23.36 4.79 -20.88
C LYS A 215 24.57 3.93 -20.48
N ALA A 216 24.76 3.68 -19.18
CA ALA A 216 25.83 2.82 -18.68
C ALA A 216 25.72 1.39 -19.25
N ARG A 217 24.53 0.79 -19.25
CA ARG A 217 24.29 -0.54 -19.83
C ARG A 217 24.58 -0.58 -21.33
N LYS A 218 24.21 0.47 -22.07
CA LYS A 218 24.51 0.56 -23.51
C LYS A 218 26.02 0.65 -23.75
N LYS A 219 26.74 1.46 -22.97
CA LYS A 219 28.20 1.60 -23.06
C LYS A 219 28.93 0.29 -22.70
N ALA A 220 28.48 -0.42 -21.67
CA ALA A 220 29.04 -1.71 -21.28
C ALA A 220 28.89 -2.74 -22.42
N LYS A 221 27.69 -2.88 -22.99
CA LYS A 221 27.46 -3.76 -24.15
C LYS A 221 28.31 -3.40 -25.37
N GLN A 222 28.52 -2.11 -25.62
CA GLN A 222 29.39 -1.66 -26.72
C GLN A 222 30.85 -2.01 -26.47
N LYS A 223 31.31 -1.90 -25.22
CA LYS A 223 32.67 -2.30 -24.84
C LYS A 223 32.86 -3.82 -24.95
N GLU A 224 31.92 -4.62 -24.44
CA GLU A 224 31.92 -6.08 -24.58
C GLU A 224 31.95 -6.52 -26.05
N ALA A 225 31.25 -5.81 -26.93
CA ALA A 225 31.27 -6.10 -28.37
C ALA A 225 32.59 -5.72 -29.06
N LEU A 226 33.33 -4.74 -28.52
CA LEU A 226 34.64 -4.32 -29.04
C LEU A 226 35.79 -5.18 -28.52
N ASP A 227 35.72 -5.63 -27.25
CA ASP A 227 36.73 -6.48 -26.63
C ASP A 227 36.62 -7.96 -27.08
N GLY A 228 35.51 -8.34 -27.74
CA GLY A 228 35.24 -9.69 -28.25
C GLY A 228 35.51 -9.90 -29.74
N GLN A 229 36.12 -8.93 -30.42
CA GLN A 229 36.62 -9.01 -31.81
C GLN A 229 38.15 -8.96 -31.83
#